data_AF-A0AA36GG56-F1
#
_entry.id   AF-A0AA36GG56-F1
#
_cell.length_a   1.000
_cell.length_b   1.000
_cell.length_c   1.000
_cell.angle_alpha   90.00
_cell.angle_beta   90.00
_cell.angle_gamma   90.00
#
_symmetry.space_group_name_H-M   'P 1'
#
loop_
_entity.id
_entity.type
_entity.pdbx_description
1 polymer ?
#
loop_
_entity_poly.entity_id
_entity_poly.type
_entity_poly.pdbx_seq_one_letter_code
_entity_poly.pdbx_strand_id
1 'polypeptide(L)'
;MGDLRVNTGYMQTQRGIIKILEIVLGFIVCCMICTSLFGGRSCFSDFRMSFTSALCFVATVINVVLFIMNFLSMGPANLERIYSLVAAVLFLIAAILILWFLIEMSSGRVLLIFTFILLILQLALYAFDFKILHGLAK
;
A
#
# COMPACT_ATOMS: atom_id res chain seq x y z
N MET A 1 -8.26 -32.93 -5.56
CA MET A 1 -8.34 -31.64 -6.28
C MET A 1 -9.38 -30.82 -5.56
N GLY A 2 -8.96 -29.80 -4.79
CA GLY A 2 -9.91 -28.98 -4.03
C GLY A 2 -10.71 -28.11 -4.98
N ASP A 3 -12.03 -28.11 -4.84
CA ASP A 3 -12.93 -27.27 -5.63
C ASP A 3 -12.59 -25.80 -5.41
N LEU A 4 -11.85 -25.21 -6.36
CA LEU A 4 -11.60 -23.78 -6.45
C LEU A 4 -12.92 -23.09 -6.80
N ARG A 5 -13.66 -22.66 -5.78
CA ARG A 5 -14.89 -21.89 -5.95
C ARG A 5 -14.51 -20.42 -6.17
N VAL A 6 -14.78 -19.94 -7.38
CA VAL A 6 -14.57 -18.53 -7.74
C VAL A 6 -15.64 -17.69 -7.05
N ASN A 7 -15.23 -16.81 -6.14
CA ASN A 7 -16.12 -15.92 -5.40
C ASN A 7 -16.26 -14.57 -6.12
N THR A 8 -17.10 -14.52 -7.16
CA THR A 8 -17.36 -13.30 -7.93
C THR A 8 -17.96 -12.17 -7.08
N GLY A 9 -18.62 -12.50 -5.96
CA GLY A 9 -19.17 -11.54 -5.01
C GLY A 9 -18.10 -10.78 -4.21
N TYR A 10 -16.86 -11.30 -4.13
CA TYR A 10 -15.79 -10.64 -3.36
C TYR A 10 -15.47 -9.23 -3.88
N MET A 11 -15.53 -9.00 -5.20
CA MET A 11 -15.29 -7.67 -5.79
C MET A 11 -16.35 -6.63 -5.41
N GLN A 12 -17.55 -7.07 -5.03
CA GLN A 12 -18.64 -6.18 -4.59
C GLN A 12 -18.63 -5.95 -3.07
N THR A 13 -17.77 -6.65 -2.33
CA THR A 13 -17.60 -6.42 -0.89
C THR A 13 -16.74 -5.20 -0.64
N GLN A 14 -17.00 -4.48 0.47
CA GLN A 14 -16.17 -3.38 0.93
C GLN A 14 -14.68 -3.76 1.01
N ARG A 15 -14.38 -5.00 1.42
CA ARG A 15 -13.01 -5.53 1.50
C ARG A 15 -12.33 -5.68 0.13
N GLY A 16 -13.05 -6.21 -0.85
CA GLY A 16 -12.53 -6.32 -2.22
C GLY A 16 -12.18 -4.94 -2.80
N ILE A 17 -13.05 -3.95 -2.58
CA ILE A 17 -12.82 -2.57 -3.03
C ILE A 17 -11.60 -1.95 -2.35
N ILE A 18 -11.47 -2.10 -1.02
CA ILE A 18 -10.31 -1.57 -0.27
C ILE A 18 -9.01 -2.18 -0.78
N LYS A 19 -8.94 -3.51 -0.97
CA LYS A 19 -7.74 -4.17 -1.52
C LYS A 19 -7.39 -3.68 -2.92
N ILE A 20 -8.38 -3.44 -3.79
CA ILE A 20 -8.13 -2.86 -5.12
C ILE A 20 -7.56 -1.44 -4.99
N LEU A 21 -8.12 -0.61 -4.11
CA LEU A 21 -7.61 0.75 -3.87
C LEU A 21 -6.17 0.71 -3.35
N GLU A 22 -5.86 -0.17 -2.41
CA GLU A 22 -4.49 -0.36 -1.89
C GLU A 22 -3.50 -0.74 -3.01
N ILE A 23 -3.90 -1.63 -3.94
CA ILE A 23 -3.07 -2.04 -5.07
C ILE A 23 -2.83 -0.86 -6.02
N VAL A 24 -3.89 -0.18 -6.45
CA VAL A 24 -3.82 0.92 -7.42
C VAL A 24 -2.98 2.08 -6.87
N LEU A 25 -3.26 2.51 -5.64
CA LEU A 25 -2.52 3.60 -5.00
C LEU A 25 -1.07 3.21 -4.71
N GLY A 26 -0.81 2.00 -4.24
CA GLY A 26 0.55 1.49 -4.03
C GLY A 26 1.37 1.47 -5.31
N PHE A 27 0.75 1.06 -6.43
CA PHE A 27 1.39 1.07 -7.74
C PHE A 27 1.69 2.50 -8.23
N ILE A 28 0.74 3.43 -8.09
CA ILE A 28 0.94 4.85 -8.43
C ILE A 28 2.12 5.42 -7.63
N VAL A 29 2.14 5.23 -6.31
CA VAL A 29 3.23 5.72 -5.45
C VAL A 29 4.58 5.13 -5.85
N CYS A 30 4.65 3.82 -6.12
CA CYS A 30 5.88 3.18 -6.56
C CYS A 30 6.39 3.77 -7.88
N CYS A 31 5.52 3.94 -8.87
CA CYS A 31 5.87 4.55 -10.15
C CYS A 31 6.35 6.00 -9.97
N MET A 32 5.64 6.80 -9.16
CA MET A 32 6.01 8.18 -8.89
C MET A 32 7.39 8.30 -8.28
N ILE A 33 7.69 7.53 -7.22
CA ILE A 33 9.00 7.55 -6.54
C ILE A 33 10.13 7.11 -7.48
N CYS A 34 9.86 6.21 -8.43
CA CYS A 34 10.88 5.68 -9.34
C CYS A 34 11.10 6.48 -10.61
N THR A 35 10.22 7.42 -10.92
CA THR A 35 10.50 8.40 -11.97
C THR A 35 11.64 9.33 -11.53
N SER A 36 12.55 9.67 -12.45
CA SER A 36 13.66 10.61 -12.20
C SER A 36 13.22 12.07 -12.05
N LEU A 37 11.93 12.31 -11.78
CA LEU A 37 11.29 13.62 -11.71
C LEU A 37 11.71 14.42 -10.45
N PHE A 38 12.34 13.79 -9.46
CA PHE A 38 12.89 14.46 -8.27
C PHE A 38 14.29 15.03 -8.52
N GLY A 39 14.43 15.86 -9.55
CA GLY A 39 15.71 16.51 -9.88
C GLY A 39 16.81 15.54 -10.30
N GLY A 40 16.46 14.45 -11.00
CA GLY A 40 17.41 13.43 -11.48
C GLY A 40 17.74 12.33 -10.48
N ARG A 41 17.18 12.38 -9.26
CA ARG A 41 17.29 11.33 -8.25
C ARG A 41 16.29 10.22 -8.52
N SER A 42 16.77 9.00 -8.72
CA SER A 42 15.93 7.80 -8.88
C SER A 42 15.60 7.17 -7.52
N CYS A 43 14.66 6.21 -7.51
CA CYS A 43 14.29 5.37 -6.36
C CYS A 43 15.46 4.84 -5.50
N PHE A 44 16.66 4.67 -6.08
CA PHE A 44 17.85 4.11 -5.41
C PHE A 44 18.86 5.16 -4.94
N SER A 45 18.61 6.45 -5.13
CA SER A 45 19.61 7.49 -4.81
C SER A 45 19.72 7.78 -3.32
N ASP A 46 18.61 7.64 -2.58
CA ASP A 46 18.51 7.98 -1.16
C ASP A 46 17.81 6.85 -0.40
N PHE A 47 18.36 6.47 0.76
CA PHE A 47 17.80 5.41 1.60
C PHE A 47 16.31 5.62 1.93
N ARG A 48 15.91 6.88 2.15
CA ARG A 48 14.54 7.26 2.51
C ARG A 48 13.55 6.99 1.38
N MET A 49 13.93 7.32 0.14
CA MET A 49 13.10 7.05 -1.04
C MET A 49 13.11 5.57 -1.41
N SER A 50 14.27 4.91 -1.28
CA SER A 50 14.42 3.48 -1.56
C SER A 50 13.63 2.60 -0.61
N PHE A 51 13.55 2.96 0.68
CA PHE A 51 12.72 2.23 1.65
C PHE A 51 11.24 2.32 1.28
N THR A 52 10.76 3.54 1.02
CA THR A 52 9.35 3.77 0.67
C THR A 52 8.96 3.09 -0.64
N SER A 53 9.80 3.16 -1.68
CA SER A 53 9.53 2.51 -2.96
C SER A 53 9.51 0.99 -2.84
N ALA A 54 10.47 0.41 -2.12
CA ALA A 54 10.53 -1.03 -1.89
C ALA A 54 9.33 -1.50 -1.07
N LEU A 55 8.94 -0.75 -0.03
CA LEU A 55 7.75 -1.05 0.77
C LEU A 55 6.49 -1.02 -0.09
N CYS A 56 6.28 0.03 -0.90
CA CYS A 56 5.13 0.12 -1.79
C CYS A 56 5.09 -1.05 -2.77
N PHE A 57 6.23 -1.39 -3.41
CA PHE A 57 6.30 -2.50 -4.35
C PHE A 57 5.95 -3.85 -3.69
N VAL A 58 6.59 -4.16 -2.56
CA VAL A 58 6.35 -5.41 -1.81
C VAL A 58 4.91 -5.48 -1.33
N ALA A 59 4.37 -4.39 -0.78
CA ALA A 59 2.99 -4.34 -0.31
C ALA A 59 1.98 -4.50 -1.45
N THR A 60 2.23 -3.90 -2.62
CA THR A 60 1.39 -4.11 -3.81
C THR A 60 1.42 -5.56 -4.25
N VAL A 61 2.59 -6.20 -4.31
CA VAL A 61 2.71 -7.63 -4.68
C VAL A 61 1.96 -8.52 -3.69
N ILE A 62 2.13 -8.31 -2.38
CA ILE A 62 1.42 -9.08 -1.36
C ILE A 62 -0.10 -8.87 -1.48
N ASN A 63 -0.55 -7.65 -1.70
CA ASN A 63 -1.98 -7.37 -1.88
C ASN A 63 -2.56 -8.03 -3.13
N VAL A 64 -1.82 -8.10 -4.24
CA VAL A 64 -2.24 -8.87 -5.43
C VAL A 64 -2.40 -10.35 -5.09
N VAL A 65 -1.44 -10.94 -4.37
CA VAL A 65 -1.51 -12.35 -3.96
C VAL A 65 -2.71 -12.60 -3.04
N LEU A 66 -2.90 -11.76 -2.01
CA LEU A 66 -4.05 -11.87 -1.10
C LEU A 66 -5.39 -11.66 -1.82
N PHE A 67 -5.44 -10.75 -2.78
CA PHE A 67 -6.63 -10.55 -3.61
C PHE A 67 -6.98 -11.82 -4.39
N ILE A 68 -6.00 -12.47 -5.03
CA ILE A 68 -6.21 -13.74 -5.74
C ILE A 68 -6.65 -14.85 -4.77
N MET A 69 -6.00 -14.97 -3.60
CA MET A 69 -6.37 -15.98 -2.59
C MET A 69 -7.81 -15.80 -2.09
N ASN A 70 -8.24 -14.56 -1.84
CA ASN A 70 -9.61 -14.25 -1.43
C ASN A 70 -10.63 -14.48 -2.56
N PHE A 71 -10.25 -14.17 -3.80
CA PHE A 71 -11.08 -14.44 -4.96
C PHE A 71 -11.32 -15.94 -5.15
N LEU A 72 -10.32 -16.76 -4.82
CA LEU A 72 -10.39 -18.22 -4.82
C LEU A 72 -11.00 -18.83 -3.55
N SER A 73 -11.52 -18.01 -2.62
CA SER A 73 -12.09 -18.42 -1.33
C SER A 73 -11.14 -19.19 -0.39
N MET A 74 -9.82 -19.06 -0.59
CA MET A 74 -8.78 -19.73 0.20
C MET A 74 -8.07 -18.78 1.18
N GLY A 75 -8.57 -17.56 1.36
CA GLY A 75 -7.93 -16.51 2.15
C GLY A 75 -7.80 -16.83 3.65
N PRO A 76 -6.59 -17.00 4.20
CA PRO A 76 -6.40 -17.21 5.63
C PRO A 76 -6.54 -15.89 6.39
N ALA A 77 -7.69 -15.67 7.04
CA ALA A 77 -8.03 -14.43 7.74
C ALA A 77 -7.01 -14.00 8.83
N ASN A 78 -6.29 -14.95 9.44
CA ASN A 78 -5.27 -14.65 10.44
C ASN A 78 -4.00 -14.05 9.82
N LEU A 79 -3.61 -14.48 8.62
CA LEU A 79 -2.46 -13.94 7.91
C LEU A 79 -2.72 -12.49 7.51
N GLU A 80 -3.94 -12.20 7.05
CA GLU A 80 -4.36 -10.85 6.65
C GLU A 80 -4.35 -9.88 7.83
N ARG A 81 -4.82 -10.31 9.01
CA ARG A 81 -4.78 -9.48 10.23
C ARG A 81 -3.37 -9.05 10.59
N ILE A 82 -2.43 -9.99 10.59
CA ILE A 82 -1.02 -9.70 10.91
C ILE A 82 -0.42 -8.81 9.83
N TYR A 83 -0.70 -9.11 8.56
CA TYR A 83 -0.22 -8.32 7.43
C TYR A 83 -0.71 -6.88 7.50
N SER A 84 -2.01 -6.62 7.69
CA SER A 84 -2.56 -5.26 7.71
C SER A 84 -2.02 -4.45 8.90
N LEU A 85 -1.77 -5.10 10.06
CA LEU A 85 -1.10 -4.45 11.20
C LEU A 85 0.36 -4.08 10.87
N VAL A 86 1.14 -5.03 10.36
CA VAL A 86 2.56 -4.81 10.01
C VAL A 86 2.68 -3.75 8.90
N ALA A 87 1.84 -3.83 7.88
CA ALA A 87 1.78 -2.86 6.80
C ALA A 87 1.46 -1.46 7.34
N ALA A 88 0.46 -1.29 8.21
CA ALA A 88 0.14 0.02 8.79
C ALA A 88 1.35 0.63 9.54
N VAL A 89 2.08 -0.15 10.33
CA VAL A 89 3.29 0.33 11.03
C VAL A 89 4.39 0.72 10.04
N LEU A 90 4.63 -0.09 9.02
CA LEU A 90 5.65 0.20 8.01
C LEU A 90 5.31 1.45 7.18
N PHE A 91 4.05 1.63 6.79
CA PHE A 91 3.59 2.82 6.07
C PHE A 91 3.63 4.09 6.94
N LEU A 92 3.47 3.97 8.26
CA LEU A 92 3.69 5.08 9.18
C LEU A 92 5.17 5.51 9.18
N ILE A 93 6.10 4.57 9.23
CA ILE A 93 7.55 4.85 9.14
C ILE A 93 7.87 5.51 7.78
N ALA A 94 7.33 4.98 6.70
CA ALA A 94 7.52 5.54 5.35
C ALA A 94 7.00 6.98 5.24
N ALA A 95 5.85 7.30 5.84
CA ALA A 95 5.31 8.65 5.87
C ALA A 95 6.24 9.63 6.59
N ILE A 96 6.82 9.24 7.74
CA ILE A 96 7.78 10.07 8.49
C ILE A 96 9.06 10.32 7.66
N LEU A 97 9.57 9.29 6.98
CA LEU A 97 10.77 9.41 6.15
C LEU A 97 10.56 10.35 4.95
N ILE A 98 9.40 10.26 4.28
CA ILE A 98 9.06 11.16 3.18
C ILE A 98 8.78 12.58 3.67
N LEU A 99 8.18 12.74 4.85
CA LEU A 99 7.99 14.06 5.47
C LEU A 99 9.35 14.73 5.75
N TRP A 100 10.31 13.98 6.28
CA TRP A 100 11.68 14.49 6.45
C TRP A 100 12.27 14.90 5.10
N PHE A 101 12.17 14.03 4.08
CA PHE A 101 12.67 14.36 2.74
C PHE A 101 12.02 15.61 2.13
N LEU A 102 10.72 15.83 2.39
CA LEU A 102 9.98 17.01 1.94
C LEU A 102 10.51 18.32 2.54
N ILE A 103 10.93 18.30 3.80
CA ILE A 103 11.50 19.47 4.49
C ILE A 103 12.87 19.83 3.90
N GLU A 104 13.68 18.83 3.59
CA GLU A 104 15.06 19.01 3.12
C GLU A 104 15.15 19.47 1.66
N MET A 105 14.18 19.09 0.81
CA MET A 105 14.25 19.37 -0.63
C MET A 105 13.48 20.65 -1.03
N SER A 106 14.12 21.52 -1.83
CA SER A 106 13.50 22.76 -2.35
C SER A 106 12.89 22.61 -3.75
N SER A 107 13.41 21.69 -4.58
CA SER A 107 12.95 21.45 -5.95
C SER A 107 12.02 20.24 -6.02
N GLY A 108 11.02 20.24 -6.92
CA GLY A 108 10.09 19.11 -7.10
C GLY A 108 9.05 18.93 -5.98
N ARG A 109 8.85 19.94 -5.12
CA ARG A 109 7.96 19.87 -3.94
C ARG A 109 6.53 19.41 -4.24
N VAL A 110 5.95 19.80 -5.38
CA VAL A 110 4.55 19.44 -5.70
C VAL A 110 4.36 17.93 -5.83
N LEU A 111 5.28 17.25 -6.51
CA LEU A 111 5.26 15.78 -6.65
C LEU A 111 5.47 15.10 -5.30
N LEU A 112 6.42 15.58 -4.49
CA LEU A 112 6.66 15.04 -3.14
C LEU A 112 5.46 15.22 -2.20
N ILE A 113 4.80 16.39 -2.24
CA ILE A 113 3.57 16.64 -1.47
C ILE A 113 2.48 15.67 -1.90
N PHE A 114 2.31 15.48 -3.21
CA PHE A 114 1.33 14.53 -3.72
C PHE A 114 1.63 13.09 -3.29
N THR A 115 2.88 12.64 -3.40
CA THR A 115 3.33 11.32 -2.92
C THR A 115 3.10 11.16 -1.42
N PHE A 116 3.37 12.19 -0.61
CA PHE A 116 3.12 12.18 0.82
C PHE A 116 1.62 12.01 1.12
N ILE A 117 0.75 12.76 0.44
CA ILE A 117 -0.71 12.63 0.60
C ILE A 117 -1.18 11.22 0.23
N LEU A 118 -0.66 10.65 -0.85
CA LEU A 118 -0.99 9.27 -1.24
C LEU A 118 -0.52 8.24 -0.21
N LEU A 119 0.64 8.42 0.42
CA LEU A 119 1.09 7.54 1.51
C LEU A 119 0.20 7.64 2.75
N ILE A 120 -0.29 8.84 3.10
CA ILE A 120 -1.25 9.00 4.19
C ILE A 120 -2.58 8.32 3.84
N LEU A 121 -3.04 8.42 2.61
CA LEU A 121 -4.23 7.72 2.15
C LEU A 121 -4.03 6.19 2.21
N GLN A 122 -2.86 5.70 1.82
CA GLN A 122 -2.51 4.29 1.92
C GLN A 122 -2.50 3.79 3.38
N LEU A 123 -1.92 4.58 4.29
CA LEU A 123 -1.93 4.29 5.72
C LEU A 123 -3.36 4.24 6.26
N ALA A 124 -4.22 5.17 5.85
CA ALA A 124 -5.63 5.18 6.23
C ALA A 124 -6.34 3.91 5.72
N LEU A 125 -6.10 3.49 4.48
CA LEU A 125 -6.67 2.25 3.92
C LEU A 125 -6.25 1.02 4.73
N TYR A 126 -4.97 0.86 5.05
CA TYR A 126 -4.50 -0.26 5.88
C TYR A 126 -5.09 -0.23 7.30
N ALA A 127 -5.28 0.96 7.87
CA ALA A 127 -5.93 1.11 9.17
C ALA A 127 -7.43 0.76 9.11
N PHE A 128 -8.11 1.09 8.01
CA PHE A 128 -9.50 0.69 7.78
C PHE A 128 -9.62 -0.82 7.54
N ASP A 129 -8.74 -1.41 6.74
CA ASP A 129 -8.68 -2.85 6.50
C ASP A 129 -8.49 -3.61 7.82
N PHE A 130 -7.56 -3.15 8.67
CA PHE A 130 -7.36 -3.67 10.02
C PHE A 130 -8.63 -3.60 10.89
N LYS A 131 -9.35 -2.47 10.88
CA LYS A 131 -10.61 -2.32 11.62
C LYS A 131 -11.68 -3.29 11.16
N ILE A 132 -11.82 -3.49 9.85
CA ILE A 132 -12.80 -4.43 9.27
C ILE A 132 -12.44 -5.87 9.64
N LEU A 133 -11.15 -6.24 9.56
CA LEU A 133 -10.65 -7.58 9.91
C LEU A 133 -10.86 -7.95 11.38
N HIS A 134 -10.90 -6.96 12.28
CA HIS A 134 -11.22 -7.12 13.70
C HIS A 134 -12.72 -7.00 14.02
N GLY A 135 -13.58 -6.79 13.02
CA GLY A 135 -15.03 -6.65 13.22
C GLY A 135 -15.44 -5.35 13.91
N LEU A 136 -14.54 -4.36 13.95
CA LEU A 136 -14.77 -3.04 14.57
C LEU A 136 -15.47 -2.06 13.62
N ALA A 137 -15.59 -2.41 12.33
CA ALA A 137 -16.29 -1.63 11.30
C ALA A 137 -17.05 -2.60 10.37
N LYS A 138 -18.26 -2.19 9.94
CA LYS A 138 -19.19 -2.98 9.10
C LYS A 138 -19.22 -2.50 7.66
#